data_AF-A0A401TH29-F1
#
_entry.id   AF-A0A401TH29-F1
#
_cell.length_a   1.000
_cell.length_b   1.000
_cell.length_c   1.000
_cell.angle_alpha   90.00
_cell.angle_beta   90.00
_cell.angle_gamma   90.00
#
_symmetry.space_group_name_H-M   'P 1'
#
loop_
_entity.id
_entity.type
_entity.pdbx_description
1 polymer ?
#
loop_
_entity_poly.entity_id
_entity_poly.type
_entity_poly.pdbx_seq_one_letter_code
_entity_poly.pdbx_strand_id
1 'polypeptide(L)' 'MADAGVERLLHDTLRAFRENYPTCEPSVGVAAPGRVNLIGEHTDYNQGFVLPV' A
#
# COMPACT_ATOMS: atom_id res chain seq x y z
N MET A 1 15.01 6.95 -5.37
CA MET A 1 14.68 6.19 -6.60
C MET A 1 13.29 5.64 -6.39
N ALA A 2 12.34 5.93 -7.28
CA ALA A 2 10.98 5.41 -7.14
C ALA A 2 11.02 3.88 -7.24
N ASP A 3 10.23 3.20 -6.40
CA ASP A 3 10.15 1.73 -6.41
C ASP A 3 9.41 1.27 -7.67
N ALA A 4 10.12 0.55 -8.55
CA ALA A 4 9.57 0.07 -9.81
C ALA A 4 8.37 -0.89 -9.62
N GLY A 5 8.24 -1.50 -8.44
CA GLY A 5 7.08 -2.32 -8.09
C GLY A 5 5.82 -1.46 -7.86
N VAL A 6 5.93 -0.42 -7.04
CA VAL A 6 4.83 0.52 -6.77
C VAL A 6 4.38 1.24 -8.04
N GLU A 7 5.31 1.66 -8.91
CA GLU A 7 4.96 2.29 -10.19
C GLU A 7 4.10 1.38 -11.06
N ARG A 8 4.46 0.09 -11.16
CA ARG A 8 3.67 -0.89 -11.91
C ARG A 8 2.28 -1.09 -11.32
N LEU A 9 2.19 -1.21 -9.99
CA LEU A 9 0.90 -1.37 -9.30
C LEU A 9 -0.01 -0.17 -9.54
N LEU A 10 0.51 1.05 -9.40
CA LEU A 10 -0.26 2.28 -9.64
C LEU A 10 -0.75 2.34 -11.10
N HIS A 11 0.12 2.03 -12.07
CA HIS A 11 -0.26 2.01 -13.47
C HIS A 11 -1.40 1.02 -13.74
N ASP A 12 -1.27 -0.22 -13.24
CA ASP A 12 -2.28 -1.27 -13.43
C ASP A 12 -3.61 -0.93 -12.75
N THR A 13 -3.57 -0.37 -11.54
CA THR A 13 -4.76 0.09 -10.81
C THR A 13 -5.45 1.24 -11.51
N LEU A 14 -4.72 2.25 -12.00
CA LEU A 14 -5.32 3.38 -12.70
C LEU A 14 -5.89 2.97 -14.06
N ARG A 15 -5.26 2.02 -14.76
CA ARG A 15 -5.84 1.41 -15.98
C ARG A 15 -7.17 0.72 -15.65
N ALA A 16 -7.18 -0.16 -14.65
CA ALA A 16 -8.39 -0.87 -14.24
C ALA A 16 -9.50 0.10 -13.78
N PHE A 17 -9.16 1.20 -13.10
CA PHE A 17 -10.13 2.23 -12.74
C PHE A 17 -10.83 2.81 -13.97
N ARG A 18 -10.07 3.24 -14.98
CA ARG A 18 -10.62 3.84 -16.21
C ARG A 18 -11.53 2.88 -16.98
N GLU A 19 -11.20 1.59 -16.99
CA GLU A 19 -12.02 0.55 -17.63
C GLU A 19 -13.37 0.36 -16.92
N ASN A 20 -13.41 0.49 -15.59
CA ASN A 20 -14.62 0.28 -14.80
C ASN A 20 -15.44 1.57 -14.57
N TYR A 21 -14.83 2.74 -14.69
CA TYR A 21 -15.44 4.06 -14.45
C TYR A 21 -15.17 5.03 -15.62
N PRO A 22 -15.70 4.77 -16.83
CA PRO A 22 -15.33 5.49 -18.05
C PRO A 22 -15.78 6.96 -18.10
N THR A 23 -16.62 7.39 -17.17
CA THR A 23 -17.16 8.77 -17.13
C THR A 23 -16.35 9.71 -16.23
N CYS A 24 -15.30 9.23 -15.55
CA CYS A 24 -14.46 10.05 -14.70
C CYS A 24 -12.98 9.63 -14.74
N GLU A 25 -12.08 10.58 -14.46
CA GLU A 25 -10.65 10.30 -14.31
C GLU A 25 -10.27 10.16 -12.82
N PRO A 26 -9.35 9.25 -12.47
CA PRO A 26 -8.86 9.13 -11.11
C PRO A 26 -8.12 10.42 -10.70
N SER A 27 -8.54 11.02 -9.59
CA SER A 27 -7.95 12.29 -9.12
C SER A 27 -6.60 12.12 -8.41
N VAL A 28 -6.34 10.93 -7.85
CA VAL A 28 -5.09 10.62 -7.15
C VAL A 28 -4.84 9.11 -7.15
N GLY A 29 -3.57 8.71 -7.19
CA GLY A 29 -3.12 7.36 -6.86
C GLY A 29 -2.21 7.42 -5.63
N VAL A 30 -2.48 6.57 -4.64
CA VAL A 30 -1.71 6.50 -3.40
C VAL A 30 -1.26 5.07 -3.14
N ALA A 31 -0.13 4.91 -2.45
CA ALA A 31 0.39 3.62 -2.03
C ALA A 31 0.84 3.68 -0.58
N ALA A 32 0.69 2.57 0.14
CA ALA A 32 1.24 2.38 1.48
C ALA A 32 1.95 1.02 1.51
N PRO A 33 3.15 0.92 2.09
CA PRO A 33 3.86 -0.35 2.17
C PRO A 33 3.14 -1.30 3.13
N GLY A 34 3.31 -2.60 2.89
CA GLY A 34 3.10 -3.58 3.94
C GLY A 34 4.15 -3.42 5.05
N ARG A 35 3.97 -4.14 6.15
CA ARG A 35 4.99 -4.27 7.19
C ARG A 35 5.19 -5.73 7.55
N VAL A 36 6.35 -6.05 8.11
CA VAL A 36 6.60 -7.28 8.85
C VAL A 36 7.16 -6.93 10.21
N ASN A 37 6.79 -7.69 11.23
CA ASN A 37 7.38 -7.55 12.55
C ASN A 37 8.66 -8.38 12.64
N LEU A 38 9.73 -7.77 13.11
CA LEU A 38 10.97 -8.49 13.44
C LEU A 38 10.87 -9.17 14.82
N ILE A 39 10.22 -8.49 15.77
CA ILE A 39 9.96 -8.98 17.13
C ILE A 39 8.76 -8.23 17.74
N GLY A 40 8.14 -8.83 18.77
CA GLY A 40 7.03 -8.23 19.52
C GLY A 40 5.65 -8.74 19.11
N GLU A 41 5.54 -9.91 18.48
CA GLU A 41 4.24 -10.56 18.20
C GLU A 41 3.40 -10.71 19.46
N HIS A 42 2.10 -10.45 19.35
CA HIS A 42 1.14 -10.58 20.45
C HIS A 42 1.38 -9.65 21.66
N THR A 43 2.27 -8.66 21.55
CA THR A 43 2.56 -7.70 22.63
C THR A 43 1.85 -6.35 22.45
N ASP A 44 1.45 -6.02 21.23
CA ASP A 44 0.85 -4.75 20.84
C ASP A 44 -0.47 -4.48 21.59
N TYR A 45 -1.34 -5.49 21.70
CA TYR A 45 -2.59 -5.37 22.46
C TYR A 45 -2.41 -5.43 23.98
N ASN A 46 -1.19 -5.68 24.47
CA ASN A 46 -0.82 -5.70 25.88
C ASN A 46 -0.01 -4.47 26.30
N GLN A 47 -0.04 -3.38 25.52
CA GLN A 47 0.77 -2.18 25.76
C GLN A 47 2.29 -2.46 25.75
N GLY A 48 2.73 -3.51 25.06
CA GLY A 48 4.13 -3.87 24.87
C GLY A 48 4.79 -3.12 23.69
N PHE A 49 6.08 -3.38 23.49
CA PHE A 49 6.85 -2.81 22.38
C PHE A 49 6.90 -3.74 21.17
N VAL A 50 6.84 -3.16 19.97
CA VAL A 50 6.99 -3.86 18.68
C VAL A 50 8.13 -3.28 17.88
N LEU A 51 8.77 -4.09 17.03
CA LEU A 51 9.77 -3.65 16.07
C LEU A 51 9.35 -4.05 14.65
N PRO A 52 8.54 -3.24 13.95
CA PRO A 52 8.17 -3.48 12.56
C PRO A 52 9.22 -2.93 11.57
N VAL A 53 9.19 -3.45 10.35
CA VAL A 53 9.86 -2.91 9.15
C VAL A 53 8.92 -2.95 7.94
#